data_AF-A0A7L2DKA1-F1
#
_entry.id   AF-A0A7L2DKA1-F1
#
_cell.length_a   1.000
_cell.length_b   1.000
_cell.length_c   1.000
_cell.angle_alpha   90.00
_cell.angle_beta   90.00
_cell.angle_gamma   90.00
#
_symmetry.space_group_name_H-M   'P 1'
#
loop_
_entity.id
_entity.type
_entity.pdbx_description
1 polymer ?
#
loop_
_entity_poly.entity_id
_entity_poly.type
_entity_poly.pdbx_seq_one_letter_code
_entity_poly.pdbx_strand_id
1 'polypeptide(L)'
;ASSSSSAKELSCQEITVPLCKGIGYNYTYMPNQFNHDTQDEAGLEVHQFWPLVEIQCSPDLRFFLCSMYTPICLEDYKKPLPPCRSVCERAKAGCAPLMRQYGFAWPDRMRCTGPALCTVVFLLVYFFGMASSIWWVILSLTWFLAAGMKWGNEAIAGYAQYFHLAAWLLPSVKSIAVLALSSVDGDPVAGICYVGNQSLENLRGFVLAPLLIYLAIGSMFLLAGFVSLFRIRSVIKQQGGPTKTHKLEKLMIRLGLFTVLYTVPAASVVACLFYEQHNRPRWEATHNCPCLRDQQPDQARRPDYAVFMLKYFMCLVVGITSGVWVWSGKTLESWR
;
A
#
# COMPACT_ATOMS: atom_id res chain seq x y z
N ALA A 1 26.40 -24.70 -13.20
CA ALA A 1 26.03 -24.44 -14.60
C ALA A 1 24.89 -23.42 -14.60
N SER A 2 25.21 -22.17 -14.91
CA SER A 2 24.27 -21.06 -15.03
C SER A 2 23.61 -21.12 -16.40
N SER A 3 22.33 -21.49 -16.48
CA SER A 3 21.54 -21.32 -17.69
C SER A 3 21.15 -19.85 -17.82
N SER A 4 22.03 -19.06 -18.43
CA SER A 4 21.67 -17.77 -19.00
C SER A 4 20.70 -18.02 -20.16
N SER A 5 19.41 -17.97 -19.90
CA SER A 5 18.43 -17.75 -20.96
C SER A 5 18.67 -16.35 -21.51
N SER A 6 19.23 -16.26 -22.72
CA SER A 6 19.25 -15.02 -23.48
C SER A 6 17.81 -14.54 -23.62
N ALA A 7 17.42 -13.51 -22.85
CA ALA A 7 16.14 -12.86 -23.05
C ALA A 7 16.14 -12.28 -24.47
N LYS A 8 15.38 -12.89 -25.39
CA LYS A 8 15.15 -12.31 -26.71
C LYS A 8 14.64 -10.90 -26.52
N GLU A 9 15.27 -9.94 -27.17
CA GLU A 9 14.86 -8.55 -27.14
C GLU A 9 13.44 -8.43 -27.70
N LEU A 10 12.53 -7.79 -26.95
CA LEU A 10 11.13 -7.64 -27.36
C LEU A 10 11.07 -6.77 -28.64
N SER A 11 10.76 -7.40 -29.77
CA SER A 11 10.52 -6.71 -31.04
C SER A 11 9.02 -6.59 -31.29
N CYS A 12 8.56 -5.37 -31.60
CA CYS A 12 7.18 -5.12 -31.96
C CYS A 12 6.91 -5.57 -33.40
N GLN A 13 5.80 -6.24 -33.62
CA GLN A 13 5.32 -6.71 -34.92
C GLN A 13 3.84 -6.36 -35.10
N GLU A 14 3.41 -6.15 -36.33
CA GLU A 14 2.02 -5.81 -36.64
C GLU A 14 1.08 -6.99 -36.33
N ILE A 15 -0.12 -6.68 -35.82
CA ILE A 15 -1.12 -7.69 -35.47
C ILE A 15 -1.72 -8.30 -36.74
N THR A 16 -1.51 -9.59 -36.93
CA THR A 16 -2.07 -10.35 -38.06
C THR A 16 -3.32 -11.13 -37.68
N VAL A 17 -3.53 -11.40 -36.38
CA VAL A 17 -4.68 -12.16 -35.86
C VAL A 17 -6.01 -11.46 -36.18
N PRO A 18 -6.92 -12.06 -36.98
CA PRO A 18 -8.13 -11.38 -37.45
C PRO A 18 -9.03 -10.82 -36.34
N LEU A 19 -9.24 -11.58 -35.26
CA LEU A 19 -10.07 -11.15 -34.12
C LEU A 19 -9.53 -9.86 -33.46
N CYS A 20 -8.21 -9.67 -33.48
CA CYS A 20 -7.51 -8.61 -32.75
C CYS A 20 -7.10 -7.41 -33.62
N LYS A 21 -7.55 -7.36 -34.89
CA LYS A 21 -7.34 -6.17 -35.73
C LYS A 21 -8.30 -5.04 -35.37
N GLY A 22 -7.81 -3.79 -35.35
CA GLY A 22 -8.66 -2.61 -35.17
C GLY A 22 -9.29 -2.46 -33.77
N ILE A 23 -8.64 -3.00 -32.75
CA ILE A 23 -9.10 -2.97 -31.34
C ILE A 23 -8.59 -1.75 -30.54
N GLY A 24 -7.85 -0.86 -31.19
CA GLY A 24 -7.27 0.36 -30.58
C GLY A 24 -5.74 0.40 -30.54
N TYR A 25 -5.06 -0.68 -30.94
CA TYR A 25 -3.61 -0.71 -31.15
C TYR A 25 -3.26 -1.70 -32.27
N ASN A 26 -2.09 -1.51 -32.90
CA ASN A 26 -1.70 -2.25 -34.12
C ASN A 26 -0.48 -3.16 -33.94
N TYR A 27 0.27 -3.02 -32.83
CA TYR A 27 1.53 -3.73 -32.62
C TYR A 27 1.47 -4.63 -31.39
N THR A 28 2.02 -5.83 -31.54
CA THR A 28 2.17 -6.85 -30.50
C THR A 28 3.62 -7.34 -30.44
N TYR A 29 3.98 -8.09 -29.42
CA TYR A 29 5.24 -8.85 -29.37
C TYR A 29 4.96 -10.33 -29.12
N MET A 30 5.94 -11.18 -29.40
CA MET A 30 5.94 -12.61 -29.05
C MET A 30 7.30 -13.00 -28.43
N PRO A 31 7.36 -14.00 -27.53
CA PRO A 31 6.23 -14.80 -27.05
C PRO A 31 5.29 -14.02 -26.12
N ASN A 32 4.00 -14.37 -26.12
CA ASN A 32 3.03 -13.80 -25.18
C ASN A 32 3.09 -14.49 -23.81
N GLN A 33 2.30 -14.03 -22.84
CA GLN A 33 2.29 -14.56 -21.47
C GLN A 33 1.80 -16.02 -21.35
N PHE A 34 1.21 -16.57 -22.43
CA PHE A 34 0.79 -17.96 -22.51
C PHE A 34 1.83 -18.84 -23.22
N ASN A 35 3.01 -18.29 -23.52
CA ASN A 35 4.13 -18.94 -24.22
C ASN A 35 3.78 -19.38 -25.64
N HIS A 36 2.90 -18.65 -26.33
CA HIS A 36 2.79 -18.76 -27.79
C HIS A 36 3.97 -18.05 -28.42
N ASP A 37 4.74 -18.74 -29.27
CA ASP A 37 5.91 -18.17 -29.93
C ASP A 37 5.53 -17.37 -31.18
N THR A 38 4.34 -17.63 -31.74
CA THR A 38 3.85 -17.00 -32.97
C THR A 38 2.43 -16.46 -32.82
N GLN A 39 2.06 -15.51 -33.68
CA GLN A 39 0.69 -15.00 -33.76
C GLN A 39 -0.31 -16.05 -34.26
N ASP A 40 0.13 -17.01 -35.09
CA ASP A 40 -0.74 -18.06 -35.61
C ASP A 40 -1.17 -19.01 -34.49
N GLU A 41 -0.25 -19.41 -33.61
CA GLU A 41 -0.57 -20.20 -32.41
C GLU A 41 -1.54 -19.46 -31.48
N ALA A 42 -1.24 -18.21 -31.15
CA ALA A 42 -2.11 -17.37 -30.32
C ALA A 42 -3.48 -17.15 -30.98
N GLY A 43 -3.51 -17.01 -32.30
CA GLY A 43 -4.70 -16.84 -33.13
C GLY A 43 -5.63 -18.04 -33.09
N LEU A 44 -5.09 -19.26 -33.18
CA LEU A 44 -5.86 -20.49 -33.08
C LEU A 44 -6.53 -20.66 -31.70
N GLU A 45 -5.84 -20.31 -30.62
CA GLU A 45 -6.41 -20.41 -29.27
C GLU A 45 -7.45 -19.31 -29.02
N VAL A 46 -7.15 -18.04 -29.34
CA VAL A 46 -8.09 -16.94 -29.08
C VAL A 46 -9.37 -17.05 -29.91
N HIS A 47 -9.29 -17.64 -31.11
CA HIS A 47 -10.45 -17.83 -31.98
C HIS A 47 -11.51 -18.76 -31.37
N GLN A 48 -11.16 -19.60 -30.37
CA GLN A 48 -12.14 -20.42 -29.65
C GLN A 48 -13.16 -19.57 -28.87
N PHE A 49 -12.81 -18.31 -28.56
CA PHE A 49 -13.69 -17.37 -27.88
C PHE A 49 -14.55 -16.53 -28.83
N TRP A 50 -14.44 -16.72 -30.15
CA TRP A 50 -15.21 -15.99 -31.16
C TRP A 50 -16.73 -15.97 -30.87
N PRO A 51 -17.38 -17.10 -30.51
CA PRO A 51 -18.82 -17.08 -30.22
C PRO A 51 -19.19 -16.13 -29.08
N LEU A 52 -18.36 -16.01 -28.04
CA LEU A 52 -18.63 -15.10 -26.91
C LEU A 52 -18.50 -13.63 -27.30
N VAL A 53 -17.58 -13.33 -28.24
CA VAL A 53 -17.41 -11.98 -28.79
C VAL A 53 -18.62 -11.58 -29.63
N GLU A 54 -19.11 -12.48 -30.49
CA GLU A 54 -20.32 -12.26 -31.30
C GLU A 54 -21.60 -12.15 -30.46
N ILE A 55 -21.70 -12.93 -29.38
CA ILE A 55 -22.81 -12.83 -28.42
C ILE A 55 -22.75 -11.51 -27.63
N GLN A 56 -21.60 -10.84 -27.59
CA GLN A 56 -21.38 -9.57 -26.89
C GLN A 56 -21.75 -9.64 -25.40
N CYS A 57 -21.39 -10.74 -24.73
CA CYS A 57 -21.62 -10.88 -23.28
C CYS A 57 -20.93 -9.79 -22.43
N SER A 58 -19.89 -9.14 -22.96
CA SER A 58 -19.27 -7.95 -22.38
C SER A 58 -18.63 -7.09 -23.47
N PRO A 59 -18.76 -5.75 -23.44
CA PRO A 59 -18.12 -4.87 -24.41
C PRO A 59 -16.58 -4.92 -24.31
N ASP A 60 -16.05 -5.31 -23.15
CA ASP A 60 -14.61 -5.37 -22.88
C ASP A 60 -13.98 -6.71 -23.30
N LEU A 61 -14.77 -7.75 -23.62
CA LEU A 61 -14.24 -9.10 -23.84
C LEU A 61 -13.21 -9.16 -24.96
N ARG A 62 -13.52 -8.58 -26.12
CA ARG A 62 -12.64 -8.59 -27.30
C ARG A 62 -11.30 -7.92 -26.99
N PHE A 63 -11.35 -6.74 -26.37
CA PHE A 63 -10.16 -6.00 -25.96
C PHE A 63 -9.37 -6.78 -24.90
N PHE A 64 -10.04 -7.39 -23.92
CA PHE A 64 -9.40 -8.19 -22.88
C PHE A 64 -8.65 -9.40 -23.47
N LEU A 65 -9.31 -10.19 -24.32
CA LEU A 65 -8.70 -11.35 -24.97
C LEU A 65 -7.46 -10.93 -25.77
N CYS A 66 -7.59 -9.91 -26.60
CA CYS A 66 -6.47 -9.45 -27.41
C CYS A 66 -5.34 -8.84 -26.59
N SER A 67 -5.63 -8.16 -25.47
CA SER A 67 -4.59 -7.70 -24.54
C SER A 67 -3.80 -8.84 -23.89
N MET A 68 -4.37 -10.05 -23.86
CA MET A 68 -3.72 -11.25 -23.31
C MET A 68 -2.97 -12.05 -24.38
N TYR A 69 -3.58 -12.28 -25.55
CA TYR A 69 -3.05 -13.11 -26.64
C TYR A 69 -2.15 -12.33 -27.62
N THR A 70 -2.47 -11.07 -27.89
CA THR A 70 -1.70 -10.15 -28.74
C THR A 70 -1.41 -8.87 -27.94
N PRO A 71 -0.58 -8.94 -26.88
CA PRO A 71 -0.41 -7.85 -25.92
C PRO A 71 0.14 -6.58 -26.58
N ILE A 72 -0.20 -5.41 -26.03
CA ILE A 72 0.23 -4.11 -26.54
C ILE A 72 1.76 -4.02 -26.54
N CYS A 73 2.34 -3.68 -27.68
CA CYS A 73 3.77 -3.38 -27.81
C CYS A 73 3.99 -1.90 -28.10
N LEU A 74 4.82 -1.26 -27.30
CA LEU A 74 5.26 0.13 -27.52
C LEU A 74 6.78 0.12 -27.71
N GLU A 75 7.28 0.81 -28.73
CA GLU A 75 8.72 0.78 -29.04
C GLU A 75 9.59 1.25 -27.87
N ASP A 76 9.12 2.28 -27.16
CA ASP A 76 9.78 2.89 -26.00
C ASP A 76 9.55 2.13 -24.67
N TYR A 77 8.72 1.08 -24.65
CA TYR A 77 8.40 0.32 -23.44
C TYR A 77 8.62 -1.18 -23.65
N LYS A 78 9.78 -1.67 -23.18
CA LYS A 78 10.23 -3.06 -23.38
C LYS A 78 9.68 -4.08 -22.37
N LYS A 79 8.85 -3.67 -21.40
CA LYS A 79 8.29 -4.57 -20.39
C LYS A 79 6.89 -5.06 -20.82
N PRO A 80 6.46 -6.25 -20.40
CA PRO A 80 5.08 -6.70 -20.60
C PRO A 80 4.07 -5.73 -20.00
N LEU A 81 3.02 -5.42 -20.76
CA LEU A 81 1.91 -4.57 -20.34
C LEU A 81 0.62 -5.41 -20.22
N PRO A 82 0.26 -5.89 -19.01
CA PRO A 82 -0.95 -6.67 -18.81
C PRO A 82 -2.22 -5.80 -18.87
N PRO A 83 -3.39 -6.37 -19.20
CA PRO A 83 -4.65 -5.64 -19.13
C PRO A 83 -4.95 -5.19 -17.70
N CYS A 84 -5.64 -4.06 -17.57
CA CYS A 84 -6.10 -3.59 -16.27
C CYS A 84 -7.04 -4.61 -15.63
N ARG A 85 -6.91 -4.79 -14.31
CA ARG A 85 -7.78 -5.68 -13.53
C ARG A 85 -9.27 -5.40 -13.76
N SER A 86 -9.65 -4.13 -13.80
CA SER A 86 -11.05 -3.71 -13.99
C SER A 86 -11.63 -4.19 -15.33
N VAL A 87 -10.83 -4.20 -16.40
CA VAL A 87 -11.21 -4.72 -17.72
C VAL A 87 -11.45 -6.23 -17.64
N CYS A 88 -10.55 -6.96 -16.98
CA CYS A 88 -10.73 -8.40 -16.74
C CYS A 88 -12.01 -8.71 -15.96
N GLU A 89 -12.26 -8.01 -14.86
CA GLU A 89 -13.44 -8.25 -14.01
C GLU A 89 -14.74 -7.97 -14.78
N ARG A 90 -14.79 -6.91 -15.61
CA ARG A 90 -15.96 -6.63 -16.47
C ARG A 90 -16.17 -7.67 -17.57
N ALA A 91 -15.10 -8.15 -18.21
CA ALA A 91 -15.17 -9.24 -19.19
C ALA A 91 -15.68 -10.54 -18.54
N LYS A 92 -15.10 -10.91 -17.40
CA LYS A 92 -15.47 -12.09 -16.63
C LYS A 92 -16.90 -12.01 -16.10
N ALA A 93 -17.33 -10.87 -15.56
CA ALA A 93 -18.66 -10.70 -14.99
C ALA A 93 -19.77 -10.93 -16.04
N GLY A 94 -19.57 -10.44 -17.27
CA GLY A 94 -20.52 -10.64 -18.36
C GLY A 94 -20.51 -12.06 -18.94
N CYS A 95 -19.31 -12.64 -19.12
CA CYS A 95 -19.16 -13.86 -19.91
C CYS A 95 -19.06 -15.15 -19.11
N ALA A 96 -18.55 -15.12 -17.87
CA ALA A 96 -18.43 -16.32 -17.03
C ALA A 96 -19.78 -16.97 -16.65
N PRO A 97 -20.89 -16.25 -16.43
CA PRO A 97 -22.20 -16.88 -16.24
C PRO A 97 -22.66 -17.66 -17.48
N LEU A 98 -22.46 -17.10 -18.68
CA LEU A 98 -22.81 -17.73 -19.94
C LEU A 98 -21.98 -18.99 -20.20
N MET A 99 -20.66 -18.92 -19.98
CA MET A 99 -19.79 -20.11 -20.09
C MET A 99 -20.25 -21.24 -19.17
N ARG A 100 -20.61 -20.92 -17.91
CA ARG A 100 -21.09 -21.90 -16.94
C ARG A 100 -22.38 -22.59 -17.37
N GLN A 101 -23.28 -21.88 -18.06
CA GLN A 101 -24.52 -22.45 -18.60
C GLN A 101 -24.25 -23.58 -19.60
N TYR A 102 -23.15 -23.49 -20.35
CA TYR A 102 -22.72 -24.50 -21.33
C TYR A 102 -21.67 -25.49 -20.77
N GLY A 103 -21.47 -25.52 -19.44
CA GLY A 103 -20.56 -26.46 -18.79
C GLY A 103 -19.08 -26.05 -18.81
N PHE A 104 -18.76 -24.81 -19.19
CA PHE A 104 -17.40 -24.29 -19.21
C PHE A 104 -17.12 -23.36 -18.03
N ALA A 105 -15.93 -23.51 -17.42
CA ALA A 105 -15.44 -22.59 -16.40
C ALA A 105 -14.64 -21.44 -17.03
N TRP A 106 -14.59 -20.29 -16.34
CA TRP A 106 -13.68 -19.21 -16.73
C TRP A 106 -12.22 -19.70 -16.59
N PRO A 107 -11.36 -19.58 -17.62
CA PRO A 107 -10.02 -20.15 -17.60
C PRO A 107 -9.14 -19.63 -16.46
N ASP A 108 -8.39 -20.51 -15.79
CA ASP A 108 -7.49 -20.12 -14.70
C ASP A 108 -6.41 -19.12 -15.15
N ARG A 109 -5.93 -19.26 -16.39
CA ARG A 109 -4.95 -18.37 -17.02
C ARG A 109 -5.50 -16.97 -17.32
N MET A 110 -6.82 -16.77 -17.23
CA MET A 110 -7.50 -15.47 -17.42
C MET A 110 -8.08 -14.92 -16.11
N ARG A 111 -7.63 -15.40 -14.95
CA ARG A 111 -8.10 -14.88 -13.66
C ARG A 111 -7.65 -13.43 -13.45
N CYS A 112 -8.55 -12.63 -12.91
CA CYS A 112 -8.33 -11.20 -12.67
C CYS A 112 -7.52 -10.90 -11.39
N THR A 113 -6.91 -11.92 -10.77
CA THR A 113 -6.11 -11.77 -9.57
C THR A 113 -4.68 -11.36 -9.92
N GLY A 114 -4.14 -10.35 -9.22
CA GLY A 114 -2.74 -9.94 -9.39
C GLY A 114 -1.73 -11.01 -8.91
N PRO A 115 -0.43 -10.81 -9.18
CA PRO A 115 0.62 -11.75 -8.77
C PRO A 115 0.62 -11.99 -7.26
N ALA A 116 0.79 -13.24 -6.82
CA ALA A 116 0.84 -13.57 -5.40
C ALA A 116 1.94 -12.79 -4.65
N LEU A 117 3.08 -12.54 -5.30
CA LEU A 117 4.18 -11.73 -4.75
C LEU A 117 3.73 -10.30 -4.39
N CYS A 118 2.88 -9.69 -5.21
CA CYS A 118 2.32 -8.37 -4.93
C CYS A 118 1.47 -8.38 -3.65
N THR A 119 0.64 -9.42 -3.48
CA THR A 119 -0.13 -9.63 -2.25
C THR A 119 0.76 -9.82 -1.02
N VAL A 120 1.86 -10.57 -1.14
CA VAL A 120 2.83 -10.77 -0.05
C VAL A 120 3.48 -9.44 0.35
N VAL A 121 3.95 -8.65 -0.63
CA VAL A 121 4.54 -7.33 -0.38
C VAL A 121 3.54 -6.41 0.31
N PHE A 122 2.28 -6.40 -0.18
CA PHE A 122 1.20 -5.66 0.48
C PHE A 122 1.02 -6.08 1.94
N LEU A 123 0.93 -7.38 2.22
CA LEU A 123 0.76 -7.88 3.58
C LEU A 123 1.92 -7.43 4.48
N LEU A 124 3.16 -7.55 4.03
CA LEU A 124 4.32 -7.12 4.80
C LEU A 124 4.29 -5.61 5.08
N VAL A 125 4.04 -4.77 4.08
CA VAL A 125 4.12 -3.32 4.27
C VAL A 125 2.90 -2.78 5.03
N TYR A 126 1.69 -3.20 4.65
CA TYR A 126 0.45 -2.67 5.21
C TYR A 126 0.17 -3.18 6.62
N PHE A 127 0.29 -4.50 6.86
CA PHE A 127 0.00 -5.08 8.18
C PHE A 127 0.93 -4.50 9.25
N PHE A 128 2.25 -4.55 9.01
CA PHE A 128 3.23 -4.08 9.98
C PHE A 128 3.22 -2.55 10.12
N GLY A 129 2.92 -1.80 9.05
CA GLY A 129 2.72 -0.35 9.14
C GLY A 129 1.53 0.04 10.03
N MET A 130 0.40 -0.65 9.88
CA MET A 130 -0.79 -0.43 10.70
C MET A 130 -0.58 -0.88 12.15
N ALA A 131 0.07 -2.04 12.36
CA ALA A 131 0.42 -2.53 13.69
C ALA A 131 1.36 -1.55 14.40
N SER A 132 2.38 -1.03 13.71
CA SER A 132 3.32 -0.02 14.24
C SER A 132 2.60 1.24 14.72
N SER A 133 1.63 1.73 13.93
CA SER A 133 0.84 2.91 14.30
C SER A 133 -0.01 2.68 15.56
N ILE A 134 -0.59 1.49 15.72
CA ILE A 134 -1.35 1.12 16.93
C ILE A 134 -0.41 0.96 18.12
N TRP A 135 0.75 0.33 17.95
CA TRP A 135 1.76 0.22 19.00
C TRP A 135 2.24 1.58 19.48
N TRP A 136 2.34 2.58 18.60
CA TRP A 136 2.62 3.95 19.02
C TRP A 136 1.49 4.57 19.86
N VAL A 137 0.21 4.33 19.52
CA VAL A 137 -0.93 4.75 20.35
C VAL A 137 -0.86 4.08 21.73
N ILE A 138 -0.56 2.78 21.79
CA ILE A 138 -0.41 2.03 23.05
C ILE A 138 0.78 2.58 23.85
N LEU A 139 1.90 2.91 23.21
CA LEU A 139 3.06 3.52 23.87
C LEU A 139 2.69 4.89 24.46
N SER A 140 1.92 5.69 23.75
CA SER A 140 1.44 7.00 24.22
C SER A 140 0.47 6.85 25.40
N LEU A 141 -0.45 5.89 25.34
CA LEU A 141 -1.38 5.56 26.43
C LEU A 141 -0.64 5.07 27.67
N THR A 142 0.25 4.10 27.53
CA THR A 142 1.00 3.51 28.67
C THR A 142 1.92 4.54 29.31
N TRP A 143 2.52 5.43 28.50
CA TRP A 143 3.26 6.57 29.02
C TRP A 143 2.37 7.54 29.81
N PHE A 144 1.18 7.87 29.31
CA PHE A 144 0.20 8.67 30.07
C PHE A 144 -0.23 7.99 31.37
N LEU A 145 -0.50 6.68 31.36
CA LEU A 145 -0.88 5.93 32.55
C LEU A 145 0.24 5.92 33.60
N ALA A 146 1.48 5.74 33.17
CA ALA A 146 2.64 5.81 34.06
C ALA A 146 2.84 7.24 34.62
N ALA A 147 2.70 8.26 33.77
CA ALA A 147 2.98 9.65 34.12
C ALA A 147 1.87 10.38 34.89
N GLY A 148 0.63 10.26 34.44
CA GLY A 148 -0.51 10.93 35.04
C GLY A 148 -1.23 10.09 36.07
N MET A 149 -1.44 8.81 35.78
CA MET A 149 -2.20 7.92 36.66
C MET A 149 -1.31 7.17 37.66
N LYS A 150 0.02 7.37 37.60
CA LYS A 150 1.02 6.71 38.46
C LYS A 150 0.95 5.18 38.43
N TRP A 151 0.56 4.61 37.29
CA TRP A 151 0.52 3.16 37.15
C TRP A 151 1.94 2.57 37.22
N GLY A 152 2.09 1.50 38.01
CA GLY A 152 3.32 0.70 38.03
C GLY A 152 3.42 -0.25 36.84
N ASN A 153 4.61 -0.82 36.61
CA ASN A 153 4.83 -1.76 35.52
C ASN A 153 3.95 -3.02 35.62
N GLU A 154 3.69 -3.51 36.83
CA GLU A 154 2.81 -4.67 37.08
C GLU A 154 1.36 -4.39 36.66
N ALA A 155 0.86 -3.19 36.98
CA ALA A 155 -0.49 -2.78 36.59
C ALA A 155 -0.63 -2.74 35.05
N ILE A 156 0.35 -2.15 34.35
CA ILE A 156 0.35 -2.12 32.87
C ILE A 156 0.46 -3.53 32.29
N ALA A 157 1.34 -4.37 32.85
CA ALA A 157 1.54 -5.74 32.39
C ALA A 157 0.28 -6.61 32.55
N GLY A 158 -0.54 -6.37 33.58
CA GLY A 158 -1.82 -7.07 33.76
C GLY A 158 -2.82 -6.89 32.60
N TYR A 159 -2.72 -5.79 31.86
CA TYR A 159 -3.57 -5.50 30.69
C TYR A 159 -2.91 -5.82 29.33
N ALA A 160 -1.70 -6.41 29.32
CA ALA A 160 -0.95 -6.64 28.09
C ALA A 160 -1.72 -7.44 27.02
N GLN A 161 -2.55 -8.39 27.44
CA GLN A 161 -3.41 -9.17 26.53
C GLN A 161 -4.33 -8.29 25.67
N TYR A 162 -4.89 -7.22 26.22
CA TYR A 162 -5.77 -6.29 25.48
C TYR A 162 -4.98 -5.43 24.50
N PHE A 163 -3.77 -5.01 24.89
CA PHE A 163 -2.87 -4.26 24.01
C PHE A 163 -2.46 -5.10 22.79
N HIS A 164 -2.07 -6.36 23.02
CA HIS A 164 -1.74 -7.29 21.94
C HIS A 164 -2.96 -7.60 21.06
N LEU A 165 -4.14 -7.82 21.67
CA LEU A 165 -5.36 -8.05 20.92
C LEU A 165 -5.65 -6.88 19.96
N ALA A 166 -5.63 -5.63 20.46
CA ALA A 166 -5.87 -4.46 19.62
C ALA A 166 -4.80 -4.30 18.52
N ALA A 167 -3.52 -4.44 18.88
CA ALA A 167 -2.40 -4.24 17.97
C ALA A 167 -2.34 -5.25 16.82
N TRP A 168 -2.86 -6.46 17.00
CA TRP A 168 -2.84 -7.51 15.98
C TRP A 168 -4.18 -7.73 15.29
N LEU A 169 -5.30 -7.63 16.02
CA LEU A 169 -6.62 -7.85 15.43
C LEU A 169 -7.00 -6.74 14.46
N LEU A 170 -6.79 -5.47 14.82
CA LEU A 170 -7.19 -4.35 13.95
C LEU A 170 -6.45 -4.37 12.60
N PRO A 171 -5.10 -4.54 12.52
CA PRO A 171 -4.41 -4.69 11.24
C PRO A 171 -4.82 -5.95 10.48
N SER A 172 -5.10 -7.06 11.18
CA SER A 172 -5.56 -8.31 10.55
C SER A 172 -6.89 -8.11 9.84
N VAL A 173 -7.89 -7.57 10.55
CA VAL A 173 -9.23 -7.30 10.00
C VAL A 173 -9.14 -6.36 8.81
N LYS A 174 -8.36 -5.28 8.93
CA LYS A 174 -8.14 -4.33 7.82
C LYS A 174 -7.46 -4.99 6.62
N SER A 175 -6.46 -5.84 6.84
CA SER A 175 -5.76 -6.53 5.75
C SER A 175 -6.68 -7.51 5.02
N ILE A 176 -7.46 -8.29 5.78
CA ILE A 176 -8.48 -9.20 5.24
C ILE A 176 -9.52 -8.43 4.43
N ALA A 177 -10.01 -7.30 4.93
CA ALA A 177 -10.98 -6.47 4.22
C ALA A 177 -10.44 -5.97 2.87
N VAL A 178 -9.18 -5.48 2.84
CA VAL A 178 -8.54 -5.05 1.58
C VAL A 178 -8.41 -6.19 0.57
N LEU A 179 -8.05 -7.39 1.03
CA LEU A 179 -7.94 -8.58 0.18
C LEU A 179 -9.30 -9.04 -0.34
N ALA A 180 -10.33 -9.05 0.52
CA ALA A 180 -11.70 -9.40 0.16
C ALA A 180 -12.26 -8.43 -0.89
N LEU A 181 -11.98 -7.13 -0.72
CA LEU A 181 -12.33 -6.08 -1.68
C LEU A 181 -11.38 -6.02 -2.87
N SER A 182 -10.36 -6.89 -2.94
CA SER A 182 -9.51 -7.00 -4.11
C SER A 182 -8.83 -5.67 -4.48
N SER A 183 -8.53 -4.86 -3.46
CA SER A 183 -8.13 -3.46 -3.57
C SER A 183 -6.62 -3.24 -3.40
N VAL A 184 -5.82 -4.27 -3.70
CA VAL A 184 -4.36 -4.18 -3.68
C VAL A 184 -3.88 -3.72 -5.05
N ASP A 185 -3.16 -2.59 -5.04
CA ASP A 185 -2.66 -1.92 -6.24
C ASP A 185 -1.12 -1.96 -6.26
N GLY A 186 -0.53 -2.02 -7.45
CA GLY A 186 0.90 -1.81 -7.63
C GLY A 186 1.26 -0.32 -7.60
N ASP A 187 2.37 0.02 -6.94
CA ASP A 187 3.04 1.31 -7.06
C ASP A 187 4.31 1.18 -7.92
N PRO A 188 4.30 1.68 -9.17
CA PRO A 188 5.45 1.58 -10.05
C PRO A 188 6.62 2.47 -9.61
N VAL A 189 6.38 3.49 -8.78
CA VAL A 189 7.43 4.43 -8.33
C VAL A 189 8.25 3.80 -7.21
N ALA A 190 7.57 3.26 -6.19
CA ALA A 190 8.22 2.61 -5.06
C ALA A 190 8.54 1.12 -5.32
N GLY A 191 7.98 0.52 -6.35
CA GLY A 191 8.14 -0.91 -6.63
C GLY A 191 7.50 -1.81 -5.58
N ILE A 192 6.45 -1.33 -4.92
CA ILE A 192 5.71 -2.06 -3.87
C ILE A 192 4.26 -2.27 -4.27
N CYS A 193 3.52 -3.02 -3.46
CA CYS A 193 2.08 -3.13 -3.58
C CYS A 193 1.41 -2.59 -2.32
N TYR A 194 0.37 -1.77 -2.51
CA TYR A 194 -0.31 -1.08 -1.43
C TYR A 194 -1.78 -0.82 -1.78
N VAL A 195 -2.60 -0.48 -0.79
CA VAL A 195 -4.03 -0.14 -1.00
C VAL A 195 -4.21 1.34 -1.28
N GLY A 196 -5.11 1.66 -2.22
CA GLY A 196 -5.47 3.05 -2.51
C GLY A 196 -4.50 3.76 -3.45
N ASN A 197 -3.66 3.02 -4.18
CA ASN A 197 -2.79 3.62 -5.17
C ASN A 197 -3.56 4.02 -6.44
N GLN A 198 -4.64 3.31 -6.76
CA GLN A 198 -5.51 3.57 -7.92
C GLN A 198 -6.90 4.09 -7.53
N SER A 199 -7.27 4.06 -6.24
CA SER A 199 -8.58 4.49 -5.76
C SER A 199 -8.47 5.43 -4.56
N LEU A 200 -9.04 6.63 -4.70
CA LEU A 200 -9.12 7.61 -3.62
C LEU A 200 -10.03 7.16 -2.47
N GLU A 201 -11.06 6.37 -2.75
CA GLU A 201 -11.96 5.85 -1.71
C GLU A 201 -11.20 4.85 -0.82
N ASN A 202 -10.45 3.95 -1.44
CA ASN A 202 -9.61 2.98 -0.73
C ASN A 202 -8.49 3.67 0.05
N LEU A 203 -7.86 4.72 -0.53
CA LEU A 203 -6.86 5.54 0.17
C LEU A 203 -7.45 6.18 1.43
N ARG A 204 -8.63 6.79 1.31
CA ARG A 204 -9.33 7.44 2.43
C ARG A 204 -9.70 6.45 3.52
N GLY A 205 -10.37 5.36 3.15
CA GLY A 205 -10.94 4.40 4.08
C GLY A 205 -9.90 3.53 4.78
N PHE A 206 -8.93 2.98 4.02
CA PHE A 206 -7.99 2.00 4.56
C PHE A 206 -6.70 2.63 5.12
N VAL A 207 -6.30 3.81 4.63
CA VAL A 207 -5.01 4.42 4.98
C VAL A 207 -5.21 5.71 5.76
N LEU A 208 -5.77 6.74 5.15
CA LEU A 208 -5.76 8.09 5.70
C LEU A 208 -6.62 8.23 6.96
N ALA A 209 -7.88 7.77 6.95
CA ALA A 209 -8.76 7.89 8.10
C ALA A 209 -8.24 7.12 9.34
N PRO A 210 -7.77 5.86 9.23
CA PRO A 210 -7.16 5.17 10.34
C PRO A 210 -5.90 5.86 10.89
N LEU A 211 -4.99 6.34 10.01
CA LEU A 211 -3.80 7.05 10.46
C LEU A 211 -4.13 8.36 11.18
N LEU A 212 -5.14 9.09 10.72
CA LEU A 212 -5.65 10.29 11.39
C LEU A 212 -6.21 9.98 12.77
N ILE A 213 -7.03 8.92 12.89
CA ILE A 213 -7.60 8.48 14.17
C ILE A 213 -6.47 8.09 15.14
N TYR A 214 -5.50 7.30 14.68
CA TYR A 214 -4.36 6.91 15.50
C TYR A 214 -3.56 8.12 15.95
N LEU A 215 -3.17 9.00 15.01
CA LEU A 215 -2.42 10.22 15.30
C LEU A 215 -3.17 11.10 16.32
N ALA A 216 -4.46 11.33 16.13
CA ALA A 216 -5.27 12.14 17.05
C ALA A 216 -5.33 11.54 18.46
N ILE A 217 -5.63 10.24 18.57
CA ILE A 217 -5.73 9.55 19.87
C ILE A 217 -4.36 9.53 20.58
N GLY A 218 -3.29 9.18 19.87
CA GLY A 218 -1.95 9.15 20.45
C GLY A 218 -1.48 10.55 20.88
N SER A 219 -1.68 11.57 20.04
CA SER A 219 -1.35 12.96 20.39
C SER A 219 -2.15 13.47 21.58
N MET A 220 -3.43 13.07 21.73
CA MET A 220 -4.24 13.39 22.91
C MET A 220 -3.63 12.79 24.19
N PHE A 221 -3.22 11.51 24.17
CA PHE A 221 -2.53 10.91 25.32
C PHE A 221 -1.17 11.56 25.61
N LEU A 222 -0.42 11.94 24.57
CA LEU A 222 0.84 12.67 24.77
C LEU A 222 0.61 14.02 25.42
N LEU A 223 -0.38 14.79 24.96
CA LEU A 223 -0.72 16.06 25.58
C LEU A 223 -1.12 15.88 27.06
N ALA A 224 -2.00 14.91 27.34
CA ALA A 224 -2.43 14.60 28.70
C ALA A 224 -1.27 14.17 29.61
N GLY A 225 -0.33 13.36 29.09
CA GLY A 225 0.85 12.94 29.85
C GLY A 225 1.84 14.08 30.09
N PHE A 226 2.05 14.98 29.12
CA PHE A 226 2.86 16.18 29.34
C PHE A 226 2.26 17.08 30.42
N VAL A 227 0.96 17.39 30.32
CA VAL A 227 0.25 18.19 31.33
C VAL A 227 0.39 17.57 32.73
N SER A 228 0.25 16.25 32.81
CA SER A 228 0.37 15.51 34.09
C SER A 228 1.80 15.56 34.66
N LEU A 229 2.82 15.39 33.82
CA LEU A 229 4.23 15.50 34.23
C LEU A 229 4.57 16.90 34.74
N PHE A 230 4.13 17.95 34.04
CA PHE A 230 4.38 19.33 34.47
C PHE A 230 3.69 19.65 35.80
N ARG A 231 2.45 19.18 36.01
CA ARG A 231 1.75 19.32 37.28
C ARG A 231 2.52 18.65 38.42
N ILE A 232 2.99 17.42 38.23
CA ILE A 232 3.75 16.68 39.25
C ILE A 232 5.09 17.37 39.55
N ARG A 233 5.84 17.77 38.51
CA ARG A 233 7.11 18.49 38.69
C ARG A 233 6.97 19.82 39.40
N SER A 234 5.91 20.57 39.10
CA SER A 234 5.60 21.83 39.78
C SER A 234 5.41 21.64 41.29
N VAL A 235 4.70 20.58 41.69
CA VAL A 235 4.44 20.27 43.11
C VAL A 235 5.69 19.73 43.81
N ILE A 236 6.48 18.87 43.17
CA ILE A 236 7.71 18.32 43.75
C ILE A 236 8.76 19.42 43.96
N LYS A 237 8.87 20.38 43.03
CA LYS A 237 9.78 21.53 43.15
C LYS A 237 9.43 22.42 44.36
N GLN A 238 8.17 22.46 44.77
CA GLN A 238 7.72 23.18 45.96
C GLN A 238 8.00 22.44 47.28
N GLN A 239 8.16 21.11 47.27
CA GLN A 239 8.33 20.29 48.48
C GLN A 239 9.78 19.91 48.83
N GLY A 240 10.80 20.39 48.11
CA GLY A 240 12.18 20.42 48.59
C GLY A 240 12.85 19.08 48.94
N GLY A 241 12.56 17.97 48.23
CA GLY A 241 13.22 16.68 48.52
C GLY A 241 13.51 15.81 47.30
N PRO A 242 14.79 15.56 46.93
CA PRO A 242 15.15 14.68 45.82
C PRO A 242 15.86 13.42 46.32
N THR A 243 15.14 12.39 46.75
CA THR A 243 15.77 11.08 47.00
C THR A 243 14.82 9.94 46.66
N LYS A 244 15.22 9.08 45.70
CA LYS A 244 14.60 7.83 45.17
C LYS A 244 13.76 7.89 43.88
N THR A 245 13.12 8.99 43.49
CA THR A 245 12.25 9.03 42.26
C THR A 245 12.99 9.33 40.94
N HIS A 246 14.24 9.77 41.00
CA HIS A 246 15.01 10.26 39.84
C HIS A 246 15.23 9.22 38.73
N LYS A 247 15.31 7.92 39.07
CA LYS A 247 15.44 6.84 38.05
C LYS A 247 14.14 6.64 37.27
N LEU A 248 13.00 6.66 37.95
CA LEU A 248 11.69 6.52 37.34
C LEU A 248 11.36 7.76 36.48
N GLU A 249 11.69 8.96 36.98
CA GLU A 249 11.53 10.20 36.25
C GLU A 249 12.37 10.25 34.96
N LYS A 250 13.65 9.84 35.02
CA LYS A 250 14.51 9.72 33.83
C LYS A 250 13.96 8.73 32.80
N LEU A 251 13.42 7.60 33.25
CA LEU A 251 12.78 6.62 32.38
C LEU A 251 11.56 7.24 31.69
N MET A 252 10.71 7.93 32.44
CA MET A 252 9.48 8.56 31.93
C MET A 252 9.75 9.71 30.94
N ILE A 253 10.76 10.54 31.19
CA ILE A 253 11.20 11.58 30.24
C ILE A 253 11.72 10.94 28.95
N ARG A 254 12.50 9.86 29.08
CA ARG A 254 13.03 9.13 27.92
C ARG A 254 11.88 8.58 27.07
N LEU A 255 10.93 7.86 27.67
CA LEU A 255 9.74 7.36 26.97
C LEU A 255 8.92 8.48 26.28
N GLY A 256 8.77 9.63 26.96
CA GLY A 256 8.09 10.81 26.40
C GLY A 256 8.81 11.42 25.19
N LEU A 257 10.15 11.46 25.21
CA LEU A 257 10.94 11.94 24.08
C LEU A 257 10.79 11.02 22.85
N PHE A 258 10.86 9.70 23.05
CA PHE A 258 10.73 8.73 21.95
C PHE A 258 9.33 8.77 21.30
N THR A 259 8.28 8.97 22.09
CA THR A 259 6.91 9.09 21.55
C THR A 259 6.68 10.38 20.77
N VAL A 260 7.25 11.50 21.21
CA VAL A 260 7.24 12.76 20.44
C VAL A 260 8.03 12.62 19.15
N LEU A 261 9.20 11.97 19.20
CA LEU A 261 10.04 11.74 18.02
C LEU A 261 9.31 10.92 16.94
N TYR A 262 8.45 9.98 17.34
CA TYR A 262 7.60 9.21 16.43
C TYR A 262 6.45 10.05 15.83
N THR A 263 5.94 11.04 16.56
CA THR A 263 4.82 11.89 16.11
C THR A 263 5.18 12.68 14.86
N VAL A 264 6.43 13.14 14.73
CA VAL A 264 6.89 13.94 13.59
C VAL A 264 6.86 13.16 12.26
N PRO A 265 7.46 11.95 12.15
CA PRO A 265 7.31 11.10 10.96
C PRO A 265 5.86 10.75 10.66
N ALA A 266 5.05 10.40 11.68
CA ALA A 266 3.65 10.03 11.48
C ALA A 266 2.82 11.20 10.89
N ALA A 267 2.98 12.40 11.44
CA ALA A 267 2.33 13.61 10.92
C ALA A 267 2.82 13.95 9.50
N SER A 268 4.11 13.77 9.23
CA SER A 268 4.69 14.00 7.90
C SER A 268 4.11 13.04 6.85
N VAL A 269 3.96 11.76 7.18
CA VAL A 269 3.30 10.77 6.31
C VAL A 269 1.86 11.16 6.04
N VAL A 270 1.09 11.52 7.07
CA VAL A 270 -0.30 11.99 6.91
C VAL A 270 -0.38 13.24 6.02
N ALA A 271 0.53 14.21 6.19
CA ALA A 271 0.60 15.40 5.34
C ALA A 271 0.88 15.06 3.87
N CYS A 272 1.81 14.13 3.60
CA CYS A 272 2.09 13.63 2.25
C CYS A 272 0.84 12.97 1.64
N LEU A 273 0.12 12.15 2.41
CA LEU A 273 -1.11 11.50 1.95
C LEU A 273 -2.24 12.51 1.67
N PHE A 274 -2.35 13.59 2.43
CA PHE A 274 -3.27 14.69 2.12
C PHE A 274 -2.90 15.42 0.82
N TYR A 275 -1.61 15.68 0.62
CA TYR A 275 -1.12 16.27 -0.63
C TYR A 275 -1.47 15.40 -1.83
N GLU A 276 -1.23 14.08 -1.73
CA GLU A 276 -1.59 13.11 -2.77
C GLU A 276 -3.10 13.11 -3.03
N GLN A 277 -3.91 12.98 -1.98
CA GLN A 277 -5.36 12.98 -2.11
C GLN A 277 -5.92 14.25 -2.77
N HIS A 278 -5.42 15.42 -2.39
CA HIS A 278 -5.95 16.70 -2.85
C HIS A 278 -5.67 16.93 -4.34
N ASN A 279 -4.49 16.50 -4.81
CA ASN A 279 -4.04 16.81 -6.15
C ASN A 279 -4.26 15.67 -7.16
N ARG A 280 -4.48 14.42 -6.70
CA ARG A 280 -4.68 13.26 -7.58
C ARG A 280 -5.74 13.44 -8.67
N PRO A 281 -6.95 13.98 -8.40
CA PRO A 281 -7.93 14.18 -9.47
C PRO A 281 -7.43 15.08 -10.61
N ARG A 282 -6.61 16.09 -10.29
CA ARG A 282 -6.04 17.01 -11.29
C ARG A 282 -4.96 16.31 -12.11
N TRP A 283 -4.09 15.53 -11.46
CA TRP A 283 -3.05 14.77 -12.14
C TRP A 283 -3.65 13.74 -13.10
N GLU A 284 -4.67 13.00 -12.65
CA GLU A 284 -5.37 12.02 -13.48
C GLU A 284 -6.08 12.68 -14.67
N ALA A 285 -6.78 13.80 -14.45
CA ALA A 285 -7.48 14.50 -15.53
C ALA A 285 -6.51 15.02 -16.61
N THR A 286 -5.41 15.65 -16.19
CA THR A 286 -4.41 16.21 -17.12
C THR A 286 -3.56 15.14 -17.81
N HIS A 287 -3.37 13.96 -17.18
CA HIS A 287 -2.71 12.82 -17.80
C HIS A 287 -3.61 12.12 -18.82
N ASN A 288 -4.90 11.94 -18.49
CA ASN A 288 -5.85 11.20 -19.32
C ASN A 288 -6.41 12.01 -20.49
N CYS A 289 -6.50 13.36 -20.40
CA CYS A 289 -6.81 14.20 -21.57
C CYS A 289 -5.63 15.11 -21.95
N PRO A 290 -4.92 14.80 -23.06
CA PRO A 290 -3.92 15.69 -23.63
C PRO A 290 -4.47 17.10 -23.94
N CYS A 291 -5.76 17.19 -24.27
CA CYS A 291 -6.48 18.43 -24.53
C CYS A 291 -6.43 19.44 -23.37
N LEU A 292 -6.60 18.97 -22.13
CA LEU A 292 -6.60 19.80 -20.93
C LEU A 292 -5.21 20.29 -20.58
N ARG A 293 -4.20 19.44 -20.84
CA ARG A 293 -2.79 19.78 -20.65
C ARG A 293 -2.37 20.96 -21.54
N ASP A 294 -2.83 20.97 -22.78
CA ASP A 294 -2.45 22.00 -23.76
C ASP A 294 -3.18 23.34 -23.50
N GLN A 295 -4.40 23.31 -22.94
CA GLN A 295 -5.17 24.50 -22.62
C GLN A 295 -4.79 25.17 -21.28
N GLN A 296 -4.34 24.39 -20.29
CA GLN A 296 -4.02 24.87 -18.94
C GLN A 296 -2.67 24.33 -18.45
N PRO A 297 -1.54 24.81 -18.99
CA PRO A 297 -0.22 24.33 -18.64
C PRO A 297 0.12 24.51 -17.15
N ASP A 298 -0.41 25.56 -16.49
CA ASP A 298 -0.22 25.77 -15.05
C ASP A 298 -0.96 24.74 -14.17
N GLN A 299 -2.05 24.15 -14.66
CA GLN A 299 -2.80 23.10 -13.95
C GLN A 299 -2.24 21.70 -14.23
N ALA A 300 -1.44 21.54 -15.28
CA ALA A 300 -0.72 20.31 -15.62
C ALA A 300 0.53 20.07 -14.76
N ARG A 301 0.62 20.69 -13.58
CA ARG A 301 1.72 20.45 -12.63
C ARG A 301 1.76 18.98 -12.24
N ARG A 302 2.87 18.35 -12.59
CA ARG A 302 3.15 16.95 -12.26
C ARG A 302 3.23 16.76 -10.74
N PRO A 303 2.98 15.54 -10.25
CA PRO A 303 3.20 15.23 -8.83
C PRO A 303 4.65 15.52 -8.45
N ASP A 304 4.86 16.19 -7.32
CA ASP A 304 6.21 16.45 -6.82
C ASP A 304 6.80 15.15 -6.25
N TYR A 305 7.77 14.58 -6.97
CA TYR A 305 8.45 13.35 -6.60
C TYR A 305 9.06 13.41 -5.19
N ALA A 306 9.53 14.58 -4.74
CA ALA A 306 10.12 14.73 -3.42
C ALA A 306 9.11 14.42 -2.30
N VAL A 307 7.82 14.72 -2.49
CA VAL A 307 6.77 14.43 -1.50
C VAL A 307 6.52 12.92 -1.38
N PHE A 308 6.58 12.17 -2.49
CA PHE A 308 6.47 10.71 -2.47
C PHE A 308 7.66 10.07 -1.75
N MET A 309 8.87 10.54 -2.04
CA MET A 309 10.08 10.05 -1.37
C MET A 309 10.09 10.40 0.12
N LEU A 310 9.61 11.59 0.48
CA LEU A 310 9.46 12.02 1.88
C LEU A 310 8.54 11.08 2.66
N LYS A 311 7.40 10.68 2.08
CA LYS A 311 6.47 9.70 2.69
C LYS A 311 7.20 8.40 3.03
N TYR A 312 7.90 7.81 2.07
CA TYR A 312 8.62 6.54 2.27
C TYR A 312 9.78 6.68 3.26
N PHE A 313 10.55 7.75 3.16
CA PHE A 313 11.62 8.05 4.10
C PHE A 313 11.09 8.17 5.53
N MET A 314 10.00 8.90 5.75
CA MET A 314 9.41 9.07 7.08
C MET A 314 8.85 7.75 7.65
N CYS A 315 8.31 6.86 6.82
CA CYS A 315 7.97 5.50 7.26
C CYS A 315 9.20 4.71 7.75
N LEU A 316 10.38 4.90 7.16
CA LEU A 316 11.62 4.24 7.59
C LEU A 316 12.20 4.86 8.87
N VAL A 317 12.11 6.18 9.03
CA VAL A 317 12.57 6.89 10.24
C VAL A 317 11.92 6.31 11.50
N VAL A 318 10.65 5.94 11.44
CA VAL A 318 9.94 5.25 12.53
C VAL A 318 10.69 3.98 12.99
N GLY A 319 11.15 3.15 12.07
CA GLY A 319 11.92 1.94 12.38
C GLY A 319 13.28 2.27 13.00
N ILE A 320 13.99 3.24 12.44
CA ILE A 320 15.31 3.69 12.94
C ILE A 320 15.20 4.20 14.38
N THR A 321 14.21 5.06 14.66
CA THR A 321 14.01 5.63 16.01
C THR A 321 13.71 4.57 17.06
N SER A 322 13.01 3.49 16.68
CA SER A 322 12.76 2.34 17.56
C SER A 322 14.05 1.58 17.90
N GLY A 323 14.97 1.43 16.94
CA GLY A 323 16.29 0.82 17.18
C GLY A 323 17.17 1.60 18.16
N VAL A 324 17.10 2.94 18.11
CA VAL A 324 17.85 3.83 19.02
C VAL A 324 17.45 3.64 20.50
N TRP A 325 16.25 3.10 20.79
CA TRP A 325 15.82 2.79 22.15
C TRP A 325 16.81 1.87 22.89
N VAL A 326 17.36 0.90 22.16
CA VAL A 326 18.25 -0.14 22.69
C VAL A 326 19.72 0.29 22.64
N TRP A 327 20.05 1.48 22.15
CA TRP A 327 21.43 1.98 22.19
C TRP A 327 21.76 2.54 23.59
N SER A 328 22.35 1.69 24.42
CA SER A 328 22.80 2.06 25.76
C SER A 328 23.97 1.19 26.22
N GLY A 329 24.77 1.68 27.18
CA GLY A 329 25.84 0.89 27.79
C GLY A 329 25.35 -0.43 28.41
N LYS A 330 24.11 -0.45 28.93
CA LYS A 330 23.48 -1.68 29.46
C LYS A 330 23.29 -2.76 28.39
N THR A 331 23.04 -2.34 27.15
CA THR A 331 22.90 -3.26 26.03
C THR A 331 24.25 -3.89 25.73
N LEU A 332 25.33 -3.11 25.71
CA LEU A 332 26.69 -3.64 25.53
C LEU A 332 27.07 -4.62 26.65
N GLU A 333 26.71 -4.29 27.91
CA GLU A 333 26.91 -5.18 29.06
C GLU A 333 26.10 -6.48 28.95
N SER A 334 24.87 -6.44 28.42
CA SER A 334 24.03 -7.63 28.24
C SER A 334 24.53 -8.57 27.14
N TRP A 335 25.31 -8.04 26.18
CA TRP A 335 25.91 -8.79 25.08
C TRP A 335 27.30 -9.35 25.40
N ARG A 336 27.90 -8.92 26.52
CA ARG A 336 29.22 -9.37 27.00
C ARG A 336 29.11 -10.65 27.81
#